data_AF-A0A6V7KZS9-F1
#
_entry.id   AF-A0A6V7KZS9-F1
#
_cell.length_a   1.000
_cell.length_b   1.000
_cell.length_c   1.000
_cell.angle_alpha   90.00
_cell.angle_beta   90.00
_cell.angle_gamma   90.00
#
_symmetry.space_group_name_H-M   'P 1'
#
loop_
_entity.id
_entity.type
_entity.pdbx_description
1 polymer ?
#
loop_
_entity_poly.entity_id
_entity_poly.type
_entity_poly.pdbx_seq_one_letter_code
_entity_poly.pdbx_strand_id
1 'polypeptide(L)' 'ATKNEEEINQELISRVRQLIGPIASFKLAAAVKGLPRTRSGKTIRKSIADLARSKIVK' A
#
# COMPACT_ATOMS: atom_id res chain seq x y z
N ALA A 1 -12.14 15.98 13.35
CA ALA A 1 -11.48 14.92 14.13
C ALA A 1 -10.33 14.37 13.30
N THR A 2 -9.09 14.52 13.76
CA THR A 2 -7.92 13.98 13.07
C THR A 2 -7.87 12.49 13.42
N LYS A 3 -8.24 11.62 12.46
CA LYS A 3 -8.15 10.16 12.66
C LYS A 3 -6.68 9.77 12.72
N ASN A 4 -6.35 8.84 13.62
CA ASN A 4 -4.99 8.34 13.74
C ASN A 4 -4.67 7.37 12.59
N GLU A 5 -3.38 7.22 12.23
CA GLU A 5 -2.97 6.36 11.12
C GLU A 5 -3.44 4.90 11.31
N GLU A 6 -3.37 4.39 12.53
CA GLU A 6 -3.81 3.04 12.87
C GLU A 6 -5.30 2.83 12.62
N GLU A 7 -6.14 3.80 13.00
CA GLU A 7 -7.59 3.76 12.78
C GLU A 7 -7.92 3.71 11.29
N ILE A 8 -7.24 4.55 10.50
CA ILE A 8 -7.40 4.60 9.04
C ILE A 8 -6.97 3.26 8.41
N ASN A 9 -5.86 2.69 8.85
CA ASN A 9 -5.36 1.42 8.33
C ASN A 9 -6.35 0.28 8.61
N GLN A 10 -6.94 0.22 9.81
CA GLN A 10 -7.95 -0.79 10.14
C GLN A 10 -9.24 -0.60 9.33
N GLU A 11 -9.68 0.64 9.14
CA GLU A 11 -10.84 0.96 8.31
C GLU A 11 -10.63 0.48 6.87
N LEU A 12 -9.45 0.74 6.29
CA LEU A 12 -9.10 0.30 4.94
C LEU A 12 -9.09 -1.24 4.83
N ILE A 13 -8.51 -1.93 5.81
CA ILE A 13 -8.50 -3.40 5.82
C ILE A 13 -9.91 -3.98 5.88
N SER A 14 -10.76 -3.43 6.76
CA SER A 14 -12.16 -3.84 6.88
C SER A 14 -12.90 -3.61 5.56
N ARG A 15 -12.71 -2.45 4.94
CA ARG A 15 -13.37 -2.08 3.68
C ARG A 15 -12.97 -2.98 2.52
N VAL A 16 -11.68 -3.32 2.38
CA VAL A 16 -11.22 -4.25 1.34
C VAL A 16 -11.81 -5.65 1.55
N ARG A 17 -11.88 -6.12 2.80
CA ARG A 17 -12.50 -7.41 3.14
C ARG A 17 -13.99 -7.44 2.83
N GLN A 18 -14.71 -6.34 3.04
CA GLN A 18 -16.14 -6.25 2.71
C GLN A 18 -16.38 -6.20 1.18
N LEU A 19 -15.56 -5.44 0.44
CA LEU A 19 -15.76 -5.21 -0.99
C LEU A 19 -15.27 -6.36 -1.88
N ILE A 20 -14.12 -6.95 -1.57
CA ILE A 20 -13.50 -8.01 -2.38
C ILE A 20 -13.69 -9.39 -1.73
N GLY A 21 -13.82 -9.42 -0.40
CA GLY A 21 -13.89 -10.65 0.39
C GLY A 21 -12.57 -11.01 1.08
N PRO A 22 -12.58 -12.05 1.91
CA PRO A 22 -11.40 -12.53 2.64
C PRO A 22 -10.28 -13.04 1.71
N ILE A 23 -10.61 -13.39 0.46
CA ILE A 23 -9.64 -13.90 -0.54
C ILE A 23 -8.54 -12.89 -0.90
N ALA A 24 -8.79 -11.59 -0.72
CA ALA A 24 -7.83 -10.54 -1.02
C ALA A 24 -6.57 -10.59 -0.13
N SER A 25 -6.62 -11.29 1.02
CA SER A 25 -5.54 -11.37 2.01
C SER A 25 -4.88 -10.01 2.31
N PHE A 26 -5.66 -8.92 2.30
CA PHE A 26 -5.19 -7.58 2.60
C PHE A 26 -5.01 -7.43 4.11
N LYS A 27 -3.75 -7.24 4.55
CA LYS A 27 -3.36 -7.24 5.98
C LYS A 27 -2.54 -6.02 6.40
N LEU A 28 -1.86 -5.37 5.46
CA LEU A 28 -0.93 -4.28 5.74
C LEU A 28 -1.32 -3.05 4.92
N ALA A 29 -1.40 -1.92 5.60
CA ALA A 29 -1.55 -0.58 5.03
C ALA A 29 -0.63 0.36 5.81
N ALA A 30 -0.05 1.33 5.12
CA ALA A 30 0.83 2.33 5.73
C ALA A 30 0.63 3.67 5.02
N ALA A 31 0.60 4.75 5.79
CA ALA A 31 0.54 6.09 5.23
C ALA A 31 1.94 6.51 4.75
N VAL A 32 2.01 7.07 3.55
CA VAL A 32 3.26 7.61 3.00
C VAL A 32 3.00 9.02 2.47
N LYS A 33 4.01 9.89 2.57
CA LYS A 33 3.92 11.27 2.06
C LYS A 33 3.71 11.33 0.54
N GLY A 34 4.18 10.31 -0.18
CA GLY A 34 4.04 10.22 -1.62
C GLY A 34 4.59 8.92 -2.18
N LEU A 35 4.21 8.60 -3.41
CA LEU A 35 4.72 7.43 -4.13
C LEU A 35 5.76 7.87 -5.18
N PRO A 36 6.82 7.10 -5.40
CA PRO A 36 7.79 7.37 -6.46
C PRO A 36 7.10 7.24 -7.82
N ARG A 37 7.32 8.24 -8.68
CA ARG A 37 6.73 8.33 -10.01
C ARG A 37 7.79 8.57 -11.07
N THR A 38 7.53 8.12 -12.29
CA THR A 38 8.33 8.45 -13.47
C THR A 38 8.11 9.92 -13.90
N ARG A 39 8.94 10.44 -14.81
CA ARG A 39 8.72 11.75 -15.46
C ARG A 39 7.35 11.88 -16.15
N SER A 40 6.75 10.75 -16.52
CA SER A 40 5.40 10.65 -17.09
C SER A 40 4.30 10.42 -16.04
N GLY A 41 4.62 10.46 -14.75
CA GLY A 41 3.66 10.33 -13.64
C GLY A 41 3.27 8.90 -13.25
N LYS A 42 3.80 7.88 -13.93
CA LYS A 42 3.49 6.47 -13.64
C LYS A 42 4.12 6.04 -12.31
N THR A 43 3.34 5.40 -11.44
CA THR A 43 3.84 4.82 -10.18
C THR A 43 4.72 3.61 -10.47
N ILE A 44 5.92 3.57 -9.89
CA ILE A 44 6.92 2.52 -10.14
C ILE A 44 6.68 1.29 -9.26
N ARG A 45 5.54 0.60 -9.46
CA ARG A 45 5.12 -0.53 -8.60
C ARG A 45 6.12 -1.68 -8.57
N LYS A 46 6.78 -1.98 -9.70
CA LYS A 46 7.76 -3.07 -9.79
C LYS A 46 8.95 -2.84 -8.86
N SER A 47 9.54 -1.64 -8.89
CA SER A 47 10.70 -1.31 -8.04
C SER A 47 10.34 -1.32 -6.56
N ILE A 48 9.14 -0.85 -6.19
CA ILE A 48 8.65 -0.95 -4.79
C ILE A 48 8.55 -2.43 -4.37
N ALA A 49 8.00 -3.28 -5.24
CA ALA A 49 7.88 -4.71 -4.96
C ALA A 49 9.25 -5.42 -4.87
N ASP A 50 10.22 -5.05 -5.72
CA ASP A 50 11.58 -5.59 -5.66
C ASP A 50 12.29 -5.16 -4.35
N LEU A 51 12.13 -3.90 -3.93
CA LEU A 51 12.65 -3.39 -2.65
C LEU A 51 12.03 -4.13 -1.46
N ALA A 52 10.71 -4.33 -1.45
CA ALA A 52 10.01 -5.07 -0.40
C ALA A 52 10.44 -6.54 -0.30
N ARG A 53 10.95 -7.13 -1.39
CA ARG A 53 11.52 -8.48 -1.43
C ARG A 53 13.02 -8.52 -1.12
N SER A 54 13.61 -7.38 -0.74
CA SER A 54 15.06 -7.24 -0.52
C SER A 54 15.91 -7.68 -1.73
N LYS A 55 15.38 -7.51 -2.95
CA LYS A 55 16.09 -7.88 -4.17
C LYS A 55 17.11 -6.79 -4.51
N ILE A 56 18.38 -7.18 -4.58
CA ILE A 56 19.45 -6.28 -5.01
C ILE A 56 19.28 -6.05 -6.52
N VAL A 57 18.98 -4.80 -6.89
CA VAL A 57 18.98 -4.36 -8.28
C VAL A 57 20.45 -4.07 -8.62
N LYS A 58 21.06 -4.93 -9.45
CA LYS A 58 22.38 -4.71 -10.04
C LYS A 58 22.34 -3.58 -11.05
#